data_AF-A0A1M4ZPG9-F1
#
_entry.id   AF-A0A1M4ZPG9-F1
#
_cell.length_a   1.000
_cell.length_b   1.000
_cell.length_c   1.000
_cell.angle_alpha   90.00
_cell.angle_beta   90.00
_cell.angle_gamma   90.00
#
_symmetry.space_group_name_H-M   'P 1'
#
loop_
_entity.id
_entity.type
_entity.pdbx_description
1 polymer ?
#
loop_
_entity_poly.entity_id
_entity_poly.type
_entity_poly.pdbx_seq_one_letter_code
_entity_poly.pdbx_strand_id
1 'polypeptide(L)'
;MHNWQRTFAFISGTLVLGLLLIVVSHNFIHYVDREGTTGYLFLMGFGLVYLNLNFGISRRFIIKAVDLNWLCYLMASLTIAPTIFWVYTRDVGLGQSELLFVVITIFSAFLGTYFGIRRGLVKRAIYIRRLREDEQELPDSLKRPHDDLRPN
;
A
#
# COMPACT_ATOMS: atom_id res chain seq x y z
N MET A 1 5.55 -18.58 -13.66
CA MET A 1 5.54 -18.14 -12.23
C MET A 1 6.47 -16.94 -11.99
N HIS A 2 6.32 -15.84 -12.74
CA HIS A 2 7.41 -14.86 -12.97
C HIS A 2 7.46 -13.63 -12.01
N ASN A 3 6.69 -13.59 -10.91
CA ASN A 3 6.68 -12.42 -10.00
C ASN A 3 6.68 -12.77 -8.49
N TRP A 4 6.91 -14.04 -8.11
CA TRP A 4 6.75 -14.51 -6.72
C TRP A 4 7.64 -13.78 -5.71
N GLN A 5 8.92 -13.59 -6.04
CA GLN A 5 9.88 -12.90 -5.17
C GLN A 5 9.43 -11.47 -4.83
N ARG A 6 8.84 -10.76 -5.80
CA ARG A 6 8.36 -9.39 -5.63
C ARG A 6 7.11 -9.39 -4.75
N THR A 7 6.16 -10.28 -5.03
CA THR A 7 4.98 -10.46 -4.18
C THR A 7 5.37 -10.75 -2.73
N PHE A 8 6.31 -11.66 -2.50
CA PHE A 8 6.81 -11.98 -1.17
C PHE A 8 7.42 -10.76 -0.46
N ALA A 9 8.29 -10.00 -1.15
CA ALA A 9 8.90 -8.79 -0.60
C ALA A 9 7.87 -7.71 -0.24
N PHE A 10 6.83 -7.54 -1.06
CA PHE A 10 5.78 -6.57 -0.78
C PHE A 10 4.88 -7.01 0.39
N ILE A 11 4.49 -8.29 0.45
CA ILE A 11 3.68 -8.84 1.55
C ILE A 11 4.43 -8.74 2.88
N SER A 12 5.68 -9.20 2.94
CA SER A 12 6.51 -9.08 4.14
C SER A 12 6.73 -7.61 4.53
N GLY A 13 6.99 -6.73 3.56
CA GLY A 13 7.10 -5.30 3.80
C GLY A 13 5.84 -4.68 4.39
N THR A 14 4.65 -5.08 3.93
CA THR A 14 3.37 -4.58 4.49
C THR A 14 3.16 -4.98 5.93
N LEU A 15 3.54 -6.22 6.31
CA LEU A 15 3.49 -6.68 7.68
C LEU A 15 4.44 -5.88 8.58
N VAL A 16 5.67 -5.66 8.14
CA VAL A 16 6.66 -4.86 8.89
C VAL A 16 6.15 -3.42 9.07
N LEU A 17 5.57 -2.82 8.03
CA LEU A 17 5.01 -1.47 8.11
C LEU A 17 3.78 -1.41 9.03
N GLY A 18 2.92 -2.44 9.03
CA GLY A 18 1.81 -2.55 9.96
C GLY A 18 2.28 -2.64 11.41
N LEU A 19 3.29 -3.46 11.69
CA LEU A 19 3.90 -3.56 13.03
C LEU A 19 4.57 -2.25 13.46
N LEU A 20 5.28 -1.58 12.56
CA LEU A 20 5.88 -0.27 12.83
C LEU A 20 4.81 0.76 13.20
N LEU A 21 3.65 0.73 12.53
CA LEU A 21 2.55 1.63 12.87
C LEU A 21 2.03 1.39 14.28
N ILE A 22 1.99 0.16 14.80
CA ILE A 22 1.63 -0.09 16.20
C ILE A 22 2.60 0.62 17.13
N VAL A 23 3.91 0.44 16.91
CA VAL A 23 4.95 1.04 17.77
C VAL A 23 4.84 2.56 17.79
N VAL A 24 4.61 3.18 16.63
CA VAL A 24 4.43 4.63 16.54
C VAL A 24 3.10 5.05 17.16
N SER A 25 2.02 4.32 16.91
CA SER A 25 0.67 4.66 17.39
C SER A 25 0.51 4.49 18.90
N HIS A 26 1.34 3.67 19.54
CA HIS A 26 1.25 3.39 20.98
C HIS A 26 1.20 4.65 21.84
N ASN A 27 2.01 5.65 21.52
CA ASN A 27 2.08 6.89 22.28
C ASN A 27 0.94 7.87 21.99
N PHE A 28 0.19 7.69 20.89
CA PHE A 28 -0.77 8.68 20.41
C PHE A 28 -2.22 8.18 20.35
N ILE A 29 -2.44 6.86 20.41
CA ILE A 29 -3.76 6.26 20.20
C ILE A 29 -4.76 6.67 21.29
N HIS A 30 -4.30 6.88 22.52
CA HIS A 30 -5.14 7.34 23.65
C HIS A 30 -5.73 8.75 23.43
N TYR A 31 -5.15 9.56 22.53
CA TYR A 31 -5.73 10.88 22.21
C TYR A 31 -7.02 10.78 21.39
N VAL A 32 -7.29 9.61 20.79
CA VAL A 32 -8.53 9.38 20.03
C VAL A 32 -9.75 9.39 20.93
N ASP A 33 -9.63 8.94 22.19
CA ASP A 33 -10.73 8.90 23.15
C ASP A 33 -11.00 10.27 23.82
N ARG A 34 -10.18 11.29 23.55
CA ARG A 34 -10.43 12.63 24.09
C ARG A 34 -11.66 13.25 23.44
N GLU A 35 -12.57 13.72 24.30
CA GLU A 35 -13.75 14.45 23.86
C GLU A 35 -13.38 15.74 23.10
N GLY A 36 -14.24 16.10 22.13
CA GLY A 36 -14.11 17.32 21.33
C GLY A 36 -13.22 17.18 20.10
N THR A 37 -12.73 18.30 19.59
CA THR A 37 -12.03 18.39 18.30
C THR A 37 -10.72 17.60 18.27
N THR A 38 -10.05 17.46 19.42
CA THR A 38 -8.75 16.77 19.52
C THR A 38 -8.87 15.29 19.13
N GLY A 39 -9.86 14.57 19.67
CA GLY A 39 -10.06 13.14 19.33
C GLY A 39 -10.31 12.93 17.85
N TYR A 40 -11.17 13.76 17.23
CA TYR A 40 -11.43 13.71 15.80
C TYR A 40 -10.20 14.01 14.94
N LEU A 41 -9.34 14.95 15.37
CA LEU A 41 -8.10 15.25 14.66
C LEU A 41 -7.13 14.07 14.67
N PHE A 42 -6.93 13.43 15.83
CA PHE A 42 -6.06 12.26 15.93
C PHE A 42 -6.61 11.08 15.13
N LEU A 43 -7.91 10.82 15.23
CA LEU A 43 -8.60 9.81 14.47
C LEU A 43 -8.47 10.00 12.96
N MET A 44 -8.72 11.22 12.47
CA MET A 44 -8.53 11.57 11.06
C MET A 44 -7.05 11.48 10.67
N GLY A 45 -6.14 11.86 11.56
CA GLY A 45 -4.69 11.70 11.37
C GLY A 45 -4.30 10.25 11.15
N PHE A 46 -4.74 9.34 12.03
CA PHE A 46 -4.54 7.90 11.87
C PHE A 46 -5.16 7.39 10.56
N GLY A 47 -6.40 7.79 10.28
CA GLY A 47 -7.07 7.47 9.03
C GLY A 47 -6.25 7.91 7.80
N LEU A 48 -5.70 9.13 7.80
CA LEU A 48 -4.86 9.64 6.72
C LEU A 48 -3.53 8.87 6.60
N VAL A 49 -2.93 8.47 7.72
CA VAL A 49 -1.72 7.63 7.72
C VAL A 49 -1.99 6.29 7.05
N TYR A 50 -3.03 5.56 7.48
CA TYR A 50 -3.39 4.28 6.86
C TYR A 50 -3.77 4.43 5.39
N LEU A 51 -4.49 5.49 5.04
CA LEU A 51 -4.84 5.79 3.64
C LEU A 51 -3.59 6.01 2.79
N ASN A 52 -2.69 6.90 3.21
CA ASN A 52 -1.49 7.23 2.43
C ASN A 52 -0.52 6.05 2.32
N LEU A 53 -0.37 5.28 3.40
CA LEU A 53 0.49 4.10 3.42
C LEU A 53 0.00 3.07 2.41
N ASN A 54 -1.28 2.68 2.49
CA ASN A 54 -1.87 1.69 1.59
C ASN A 54 -1.96 2.18 0.15
N PHE A 55 -2.20 3.48 -0.05
CA PHE A 55 -2.10 4.13 -1.35
C PHE A 55 -0.70 3.97 -1.95
N GLY A 56 0.35 4.30 -1.20
CA GLY A 56 1.73 4.24 -1.66
C GLY A 56 2.18 2.84 -2.00
N ILE A 57 1.91 1.88 -1.11
CA ILE A 57 2.26 0.46 -1.28
C ILE A 57 1.55 -0.10 -2.51
N SER A 58 0.22 0.03 -2.59
CA SER A 58 -0.58 -0.53 -3.69
C SER A 58 -0.20 0.08 -5.04
N ARG A 59 0.02 1.40 -5.07
CA ARG A 59 0.49 2.09 -6.27
C ARG A 59 1.85 1.56 -6.72
N ARG A 60 2.80 1.40 -5.80
CA ARG A 60 4.15 0.90 -6.11
C ARG A 60 4.13 -0.56 -6.55
N PHE A 61 3.26 -1.37 -5.94
CA PHE A 61 3.07 -2.76 -6.31
C PHE A 61 2.52 -2.87 -7.73
N ILE A 62 1.43 -2.17 -8.08
CA ILE A 62 0.80 -2.24 -9.41
C ILE A 62 1.71 -1.74 -10.53
N ILE A 63 2.53 -0.71 -10.29
CA ILE A 63 3.52 -0.26 -11.29
C ILE A 63 4.51 -1.39 -11.62
N LYS A 64 4.79 -2.25 -10.65
CA LYS A 64 5.83 -3.27 -10.71
C LYS A 64 5.28 -4.65 -11.09
N ALA A 65 4.24 -5.14 -10.45
CA ALA A 65 3.65 -6.46 -10.62
C ALA A 65 2.44 -6.40 -11.56
N VAL A 66 2.40 -7.33 -12.51
CA VAL A 66 1.38 -7.40 -13.56
C VAL A 66 0.14 -8.13 -13.04
N ASP A 67 -1.02 -7.49 -13.19
CA ASP A 67 -2.38 -8.06 -13.12
C ASP A 67 -2.79 -8.76 -11.81
N LEU A 68 -2.20 -8.37 -10.68
CA LEU A 68 -2.52 -8.92 -9.37
C LEU A 68 -3.22 -7.88 -8.45
N ASN A 69 -4.31 -7.29 -8.93
CA ASN A 69 -5.05 -6.26 -8.18
C ASN A 69 -5.57 -6.77 -6.81
N TRP A 70 -5.97 -8.04 -6.75
CA TRP A 70 -6.48 -8.64 -5.51
C TRP A 70 -5.41 -8.69 -4.41
N LEU A 71 -4.12 -8.85 -4.78
CA LEU A 71 -3.02 -8.85 -3.81
C LEU A 71 -2.87 -7.50 -3.11
N CYS A 72 -3.24 -6.38 -3.74
CA CYS A 72 -3.24 -5.09 -3.07
C CYS A 72 -4.22 -5.04 -1.90
N TYR A 73 -5.40 -5.64 -2.05
CA TYR A 73 -6.36 -5.73 -0.96
C TYR A 73 -5.90 -6.69 0.14
N LEU A 74 -5.23 -7.79 -0.21
CA LEU A 74 -4.58 -8.67 0.77
C LEU A 74 -3.51 -7.91 1.57
N MET A 75 -2.64 -7.16 0.89
CA MET A 75 -1.62 -6.32 1.54
C MET A 75 -2.25 -5.28 2.46
N ALA A 76 -3.39 -4.69 2.07
CA ALA A 76 -4.10 -3.75 2.92
C ALA A 76 -4.60 -4.40 4.20
N SER A 77 -5.23 -5.59 4.10
CA SER A 77 -5.63 -6.38 5.25
C SER A 77 -4.44 -6.72 6.15
N LEU A 78 -3.31 -7.14 5.58
CA LEU A 78 -2.10 -7.45 6.35
C LEU A 78 -1.46 -6.24 7.01
N THR A 79 -1.64 -5.05 6.43
CA THR A 79 -1.13 -3.80 7.02
C THR A 79 -1.94 -3.39 8.26
N ILE A 80 -3.26 -3.58 8.24
CA ILE A 80 -4.14 -3.18 9.35
C ILE A 80 -4.37 -4.29 10.38
N ALA A 81 -4.21 -5.57 10.00
CA ALA A 81 -4.49 -6.70 10.88
C ALA A 81 -3.71 -6.65 12.20
N PRO A 82 -2.39 -6.34 12.22
CA PRO A 82 -1.67 -6.19 13.47
C PRO A 82 -2.27 -5.11 14.39
N THR A 83 -2.64 -3.95 13.82
CA THR A 83 -3.23 -2.85 14.59
C THR A 83 -4.59 -3.24 15.16
N ILE A 84 -5.47 -3.83 14.34
CA ILE A 84 -6.80 -4.26 14.79
C ILE A 84 -6.65 -5.34 15.88
N PHE A 85 -5.77 -6.31 15.67
CA PHE A 85 -5.47 -7.33 16.67
C PHE A 85 -4.95 -6.72 17.98
N TRP A 86 -4.06 -5.73 17.90
CA TRP A 86 -3.53 -5.04 19.06
C TRP A 86 -4.59 -4.26 19.83
N VAL A 87 -5.47 -3.54 19.13
CA VAL A 87 -6.60 -2.79 19.72
C VAL A 87 -7.52 -3.72 20.51
N TYR A 88 -7.84 -4.91 20.00
CA TYR A 88 -8.73 -5.86 20.69
C TYR A 88 -8.06 -6.71 21.77
N THR A 89 -6.73 -6.81 21.80
CA THR A 89 -6.01 -7.67 22.75
C THR A 89 -5.38 -6.90 23.91
N ARG A 90 -5.23 -5.58 23.78
CA ARG A 90 -4.64 -4.72 24.79
C ARG A 90 -5.56 -3.55 25.08
N ASP A 91 -5.60 -3.13 26.34
CA ASP A 91 -6.20 -1.85 26.68
C ASP A 91 -5.28 -0.73 26.16
N VAL A 92 -5.69 -0.15 25.04
CA VAL A 92 -4.98 0.93 24.35
C VAL A 92 -5.52 2.31 24.71
N GLY A 93 -6.47 2.40 25.65
CA GLY A 93 -7.09 3.68 26.05
C GLY A 93 -7.99 4.27 24.97
N LEU A 94 -8.65 3.42 24.16
CA LEU A 94 -9.62 3.84 23.14
C LEU A 94 -11.04 3.99 23.67
N GLY A 95 -11.34 3.50 24.88
CA GLY A 95 -12.64 3.67 25.53
C GLY A 95 -13.81 3.30 24.62
N GLN A 96 -14.74 4.23 24.43
CA GLN A 96 -15.92 4.05 23.56
C GLN A 96 -15.60 4.26 22.07
N SER A 97 -14.43 4.83 21.76
CA SER A 97 -13.99 5.18 20.41
C SER A 97 -13.37 3.99 19.65
N GLU A 98 -13.23 2.84 20.30
CA GLU A 98 -12.58 1.63 19.75
C GLU A 98 -13.19 1.20 18.39
N LEU A 99 -14.50 0.98 18.37
CA LEU A 99 -15.20 0.54 17.16
C LEU A 99 -15.02 1.56 16.02
N LEU A 100 -15.11 2.84 16.35
CA LEU A 100 -15.03 3.92 15.40
C LEU A 100 -13.61 4.03 14.81
N PHE A 101 -12.59 3.85 15.64
CA PHE A 101 -11.19 3.77 15.20
C PHE A 101 -10.95 2.59 14.25
N VAL A 102 -11.48 1.41 14.57
CA VAL A 102 -11.34 0.21 13.73
C VAL A 102 -12.02 0.42 12.37
N VAL A 103 -13.26 0.93 12.36
CA VAL A 103 -14.01 1.21 11.12
C VAL A 103 -13.26 2.21 10.25
N ILE A 104 -12.74 3.29 10.82
CA ILE A 104 -11.98 4.30 10.05
C ILE A 104 -10.67 3.73 9.54
N THR A 105 -9.98 2.90 10.33
CA THR A 105 -8.74 2.24 9.91
C THR A 105 -8.98 1.33 8.70
N ILE A 106 -10.04 0.50 8.76
CA ILE A 106 -10.45 -0.36 7.63
C ILE A 106 -10.81 0.52 6.43
N PHE A 107 -11.72 1.47 6.61
CA PHE A 107 -12.19 2.34 5.53
C PHE A 107 -11.03 3.05 4.83
N SER A 108 -10.14 3.69 5.60
CA SER A 108 -8.97 4.40 5.07
C SER A 108 -7.99 3.49 4.34
N ALA A 109 -7.69 2.30 4.88
CA ALA A 109 -6.75 1.38 4.24
C ALA A 109 -7.28 0.88 2.88
N PHE A 110 -8.56 0.51 2.82
CA PHE A 110 -9.18 0.06 1.58
C PHE A 110 -9.37 1.21 0.58
N LEU A 111 -9.74 2.41 1.05
CA LEU A 111 -9.85 3.60 0.20
C LEU A 111 -8.49 3.98 -0.40
N GLY A 112 -7.44 3.98 0.42
CA GLY A 112 -6.06 4.21 -0.02
C GLY A 112 -5.64 3.20 -1.08
N THR A 113 -5.91 1.93 -0.84
CA THR A 113 -5.64 0.82 -1.78
C THR A 113 -6.36 1.03 -3.12
N TYR A 114 -7.65 1.32 -3.08
CA TYR A 114 -8.46 1.56 -4.27
C TYR A 114 -7.90 2.68 -5.16
N PHE A 115 -7.58 3.84 -4.57
CA PHE A 115 -6.96 4.94 -5.30
C PHE A 115 -5.52 4.62 -5.74
N GLY A 116 -4.78 3.85 -4.93
CA GLY A 116 -3.43 3.39 -5.23
C GLY A 116 -3.38 2.53 -6.48
N ILE A 117 -4.30 1.57 -6.60
CA ILE A 117 -4.44 0.71 -7.79
C ILE A 117 -4.72 1.56 -9.03
N ARG A 118 -5.75 2.42 -8.98
CA ARG A 118 -6.15 3.27 -10.13
C ARG A 118 -4.99 4.14 -10.62
N ARG A 119 -4.32 4.85 -9.71
CA ARG A 119 -3.15 5.67 -10.09
C ARG A 119 -1.94 4.83 -10.52
N GLY A 120 -1.77 3.63 -9.97
CA GLY A 120 -0.74 2.69 -10.35
C GLY A 120 -0.89 2.23 -11.80
N LEU A 121 -2.11 1.84 -12.20
CA LEU A 121 -2.43 1.40 -13.57
C LEU A 121 -2.15 2.50 -14.60
N VAL A 122 -2.57 3.74 -14.32
CA VAL A 122 -2.28 4.88 -15.20
C VAL A 122 -0.78 5.09 -15.38
N LYS A 123 0.00 5.08 -14.28
CA LYS A 123 1.46 5.23 -14.36
C LYS A 123 2.15 4.08 -15.08
N ARG A 124 1.65 2.85 -14.90
CA ARG A 124 2.15 1.68 -15.63
C ARG A 124 1.91 1.81 -17.13
N ALA A 125 0.71 2.24 -17.53
CA ALA A 125 0.39 2.45 -18.95
C ALA A 125 1.32 3.50 -19.59
N ILE A 126 1.57 4.62 -18.90
CA ILE A 126 2.53 5.64 -19.36
C ILE A 126 3.95 5.06 -19.45
N TYR A 127 4.38 4.27 -18.47
CA TYR A 127 5.71 3.66 -18.47
C TYR A 127 5.91 2.68 -19.64
N ILE A 128 4.93 1.82 -19.91
CA ILE A 128 4.97 0.88 -21.04
C ILE A 128 4.96 1.64 -22.38
N ARG A 129 4.17 2.71 -22.48
CA ARG A 129 4.13 3.54 -23.68
C ARG A 129 5.50 4.16 -23.99
N ARG A 130 6.16 4.75 -22.98
CA ARG A 130 7.51 5.31 -23.13
C ARG A 130 8.54 4.28 -23.55
N LEU A 131 8.52 3.09 -22.94
CA LEU A 131 9.42 2.00 -23.34
C LEU A 131 9.26 1.61 -24.81
N ARG A 132 8.03 1.59 -25.33
CA ARG A 132 7.77 1.28 -26.74
C ARG A 132 8.24 2.41 -27.67
N GLU A 133 8.07 3.66 -27.27
CA GLU A 133 8.55 4.83 -28.02
C GLU A 133 10.10 4.83 -28.05
N ASP A 134 10.76 4.58 -26.91
CA ASP A 134 12.23 4.48 -26.81
C ASP A 134 12.81 3.30 -27.63
N GLU A 135 12.13 2.15 -27.67
CA GLU A 135 12.53 1.01 -28.51
C GLU A 135 12.46 1.30 -30.02
N GLN A 136 11.55 2.18 -30.44
CA GLN A 136 11.38 2.56 -31.84
C GLN A 136 12.40 3.62 -32.31
N GLU A 137 12.94 4.43 -31.40
CA GLU A 137 13.89 5.51 -31.72
C GLU A 137 15.36 5.07 -31.69
N LEU A 138 15.68 3.84 -31.29
CA LEU A 138 17.07 3.35 -31.29
C LEU A 138 17.59 3.18 -32.73
N PRO A 139 18.60 3.96 -33.17
CA PRO A 139 19.26 3.72 -34.45
C PRO A 139 19.88 2.32 -34.45
N ASP A 140 19.93 1.66 -35.62
CA ASP A 140 20.45 0.28 -35.77
C ASP A 140 21.86 0.09 -35.16
N SER A 141 22.65 1.15 -35.04
CA SER A 141 23.98 1.15 -34.42
C SER A 141 23.98 0.96 -32.90
N LEU A 142 22.85 1.14 -32.21
CA LEU A 142 22.70 0.95 -30.77
C LEU A 142 21.85 -0.29 -30.41
N LYS A 143 21.36 -1.02 -31.41
CA LYS A 143 20.75 -2.35 -31.18
C LYS A 143 21.82 -3.30 -30.68
N ARG A 144 21.50 -4.07 -29.64
CA ARG A 144 22.45 -5.02 -29.08
C ARG A 144 22.61 -6.18 -30.07
N PRO A 145 23.83 -6.58 -30.44
CA PRO A 145 24.07 -7.60 -31.46
C PRO A 145 23.52 -9.00 -31.11
N HIS A 146 23.00 -9.20 -29.90
CA HIS A 146 22.36 -10.44 -29.47
C HIS A 146 20.84 -10.47 -29.64
N ASP A 147 20.19 -9.35 -29.98
CA ASP A 147 18.73 -9.30 -30.18
C ASP A 147 18.30 -9.98 -31.50
N ASP A 148 19.23 -10.21 -32.42
CA ASP A 148 19.01 -10.91 -33.70
C ASP A 148 19.11 -12.44 -33.58
N LEU A 149 19.46 -12.99 -32.41
CA LEU A 149 19.64 -14.43 -32.20
C LEU A 149 18.33 -15.14 -31.82
N ARG A 150 17.24 -14.89 -32.55
CA ARG A 150 16.07 -15.79 -32.53
C ARG A 150 16.33 -16.97 -33.47
N PRO A 151 16.37 -18.22 -33.00
CA PRO A 151 16.40 -19.37 -33.90
C PRO A 151 15.02 -19.54 -34.54
N ASN A 152 15.00 -19.62 -35.89
CA ASN A 152 13.86 -20.14 -36.66
C ASN A 152 13.59 -21.60 -36.29
#